data_AF-A0A0A1UFN0-F1
#
_entry.id   AF-A0A0A1UFN0-F1
#
_cell.length_a   1.000
_cell.length_b   1.000
_cell.length_c   1.000
_cell.angle_alpha   90.00
_cell.angle_beta   90.00
_cell.angle_gamma   90.00
#
_symmetry.space_group_name_H-M   'P 1'
#
loop_
_entity.id
_entity.type
_entity.pdbx_description
1 polymer ?
#
loop_
_entity_poly.entity_id
_entity_poly.type
_entity_poly.pdbx_seq_one_letter_code
_entity_poly.pdbx_strand_id
1 'polypeptide(L)'
;VVPSLRKMNLFIPLQRLVEIQDFDFKSASRVQFNLIVSYKRKSSSPDFSVFEGFKGFQNVKIYVTFLAPETLNLEFMTHFDFFCNERYKEKLMQLTVFYNLGGKSELIKNTIEKCFYDDLLVLHVGETYILKGVKDAFLADTFQKVYFDLQSCEFLKSIFLLNVNCEKLIAPKSVTKMKIYMVKGCVKFDECLLEVIKINHYSGTPLLINTDNLRVNKFESTSSSMLKFYLKGILYEEVIFTEKVQETKCWFPEPRKFKYVKENGECTVFKALCVCINRTKEFNSMYTRKLEGDVSIIPCTEFSNEGDYTTNTVAEKLKFGDGKSLKIREGKYKEIEIGNFVDFDINRAEVEILKIEKVNHFSFYNSQIEVLTAKNIDEFSGDKRFIKKLEILEK
;
A
#
# COMPACT_ATOMS: atom_id res chain seq x y z
N VAL A 1 -48.90 7.03 -7.69
CA VAL A 1 -47.96 7.44 -8.77
C VAL A 1 -48.25 8.90 -9.13
N VAL A 2 -47.26 9.79 -9.05
CA VAL A 2 -47.39 11.20 -9.47
C VAL A 2 -47.83 11.23 -10.95
N PRO A 3 -48.99 11.82 -11.30
CA PRO A 3 -49.56 11.73 -12.66
C PRO A 3 -48.66 12.26 -13.78
N SER A 4 -47.78 13.21 -13.46
CA SER A 4 -46.86 13.85 -14.39
C SER A 4 -45.51 13.13 -14.54
N LEU A 5 -45.22 12.13 -13.70
CA LEU A 5 -43.94 11.43 -13.77
C LEU A 5 -43.86 10.62 -15.07
N ARG A 6 -42.86 10.91 -15.91
CA ARG A 6 -42.61 10.20 -17.18
C ARG A 6 -41.32 9.40 -17.19
N LYS A 7 -40.36 9.76 -16.33
CA LYS A 7 -39.04 9.12 -16.27
C LYS A 7 -38.51 9.15 -14.84
N MET A 8 -37.91 8.06 -14.40
CA MET A 8 -37.26 7.92 -13.10
C MET A 8 -35.89 7.30 -13.30
N ASN A 9 -34.83 7.96 -12.82
CA ASN A 9 -33.49 7.38 -12.79
C ASN A 9 -33.19 6.93 -11.36
N LEU A 10 -32.83 5.66 -11.19
CA LEU A 10 -32.53 5.04 -9.91
C LEU A 10 -31.06 4.63 -9.89
N PHE A 11 -30.28 5.25 -9.01
CA PHE A 11 -28.89 4.87 -8.77
C PHE A 11 -28.85 3.83 -7.66
N ILE A 12 -28.49 2.60 -8.00
CA ILE A 12 -28.60 1.47 -7.09
C ILE A 12 -27.33 0.61 -7.12
N PRO A 13 -26.75 0.26 -5.96
CA PRO A 13 -25.70 -0.76 -5.92
C PRO A 13 -26.28 -2.11 -6.34
N LEU A 14 -25.51 -2.93 -7.07
CA LEU A 14 -25.90 -4.27 -7.50
C LEU A 14 -26.45 -5.10 -6.33
N GLN A 15 -25.82 -5.01 -5.16
CA GLN A 15 -26.23 -5.73 -3.95
C GLN A 15 -27.65 -5.40 -3.46
N ARG A 16 -28.18 -4.23 -3.82
CA ARG A 16 -29.53 -3.79 -3.42
C ARG A 16 -30.55 -3.95 -4.55
N LEU A 17 -30.13 -4.42 -5.72
CA LEU A 17 -31.02 -4.52 -6.87
C LEU A 17 -32.18 -5.49 -6.61
N VAL A 18 -31.96 -6.54 -5.81
CA VAL A 18 -33.00 -7.46 -5.36
C VAL A 18 -34.13 -6.76 -4.60
N GLU A 19 -33.83 -5.70 -3.84
CA GLU A 19 -34.83 -4.99 -3.01
C GLU A 19 -35.90 -4.27 -3.83
N ILE A 20 -35.67 -4.05 -5.13
CA ILE A 20 -36.59 -3.33 -6.01
C ILE A 20 -37.22 -4.23 -7.08
N GLN A 21 -36.92 -5.53 -7.10
CA GLN A 21 -37.50 -6.47 -8.06
C GLN A 21 -39.00 -6.64 -7.88
N ASP A 22 -39.48 -6.57 -6.63
CA ASP A 22 -40.90 -6.74 -6.29
C ASP A 22 -41.75 -5.50 -6.63
N PHE A 23 -41.13 -4.42 -7.11
CA PHE A 23 -41.89 -3.26 -7.56
C PHE A 23 -42.72 -3.59 -8.80
N ASP A 24 -43.99 -3.23 -8.80
CA ASP A 24 -44.89 -3.47 -9.95
C ASP A 24 -44.63 -2.47 -11.09
N PHE A 25 -43.54 -2.71 -11.84
CA PHE A 25 -43.18 -1.91 -13.01
C PHE A 25 -44.27 -1.94 -14.09
N LYS A 26 -45.04 -3.03 -14.21
CA LYS A 26 -46.10 -3.17 -15.22
C LYS A 26 -47.23 -2.18 -14.98
N SER A 27 -47.67 -2.02 -13.73
CA SER A 27 -48.71 -1.04 -13.38
C SER A 27 -48.30 0.41 -13.67
N ALA A 28 -46.99 0.68 -13.69
CA ALA A 28 -46.40 1.99 -13.96
C ALA A 28 -45.90 2.14 -15.41
N SER A 29 -46.58 1.53 -16.39
CA SER A 29 -46.17 1.49 -17.80
C SER A 29 -45.89 2.85 -18.46
N ARG A 30 -46.52 3.94 -17.97
CA ARG A 30 -46.30 5.32 -18.45
C ARG A 30 -44.97 5.95 -18.00
N VAL A 31 -44.29 5.33 -17.03
CA VAL A 31 -43.02 5.82 -16.47
C VAL A 31 -41.89 4.95 -17.01
N GLN A 32 -40.89 5.56 -17.63
CA GLN A 32 -39.63 4.88 -17.94
C GLN A 32 -38.74 4.85 -16.70
N PHE A 33 -38.38 3.65 -16.24
CA PHE A 33 -37.45 3.42 -15.15
C PHE A 33 -36.07 3.11 -15.71
N ASN A 34 -35.10 3.95 -15.40
CA ASN A 34 -33.70 3.73 -15.73
C ASN A 34 -32.95 3.31 -14.47
N LEU A 35 -32.56 2.04 -14.40
CA LEU A 35 -31.79 1.49 -13.29
C LEU A 35 -30.31 1.62 -13.63
N ILE A 36 -29.59 2.47 -12.91
CA ILE A 36 -28.15 2.69 -13.07
C ILE A 36 -27.44 1.92 -11.97
N VAL A 37 -26.91 0.76 -12.34
CA VAL A 37 -26.40 -0.25 -11.42
C VAL A 37 -24.90 -0.12 -11.27
N SER A 38 -24.45 0.08 -10.03
CA SER A 38 -23.03 0.21 -9.68
C SER A 38 -22.57 -0.97 -8.81
N TYR A 39 -21.31 -1.36 -8.92
CA TYR A 39 -20.74 -2.36 -8.02
C TYR A 39 -20.03 -1.68 -6.84
N LYS A 40 -20.43 -2.02 -5.60
CA LYS A 40 -19.73 -1.59 -4.38
C LYS A 40 -19.05 -2.79 -3.70
N ARG A 41 -17.76 -2.67 -3.39
CA ARG A 41 -16.90 -3.72 -2.81
C ARG A 41 -17.22 -4.12 -1.35
N LYS A 42 -18.46 -3.98 -0.88
CA LYS A 42 -18.84 -4.37 0.49
C LYS A 42 -19.14 -5.88 0.55
N SER A 43 -18.07 -6.66 0.67
CA SER A 43 -17.96 -8.02 1.24
C SER A 43 -18.86 -9.17 0.79
N SER A 44 -19.92 -8.98 0.01
CA SER A 44 -20.70 -10.08 -0.57
C SER A 44 -20.30 -10.34 -2.02
N SER A 45 -20.31 -11.62 -2.41
CA SER A 45 -20.31 -12.02 -3.81
C SER A 45 -21.46 -11.30 -4.54
N PRO A 46 -21.25 -10.80 -5.77
CA PRO A 46 -22.32 -10.19 -6.52
C PRO A 46 -23.25 -11.30 -6.99
N ASP A 47 -24.54 -11.14 -6.71
CA ASP A 47 -25.56 -11.92 -7.38
C ASP A 47 -25.90 -11.20 -8.69
N PHE A 48 -25.57 -11.82 -9.82
CA PHE A 48 -25.92 -11.31 -11.15
C PHE A 48 -27.27 -11.85 -11.65
N SER A 49 -27.82 -12.89 -11.01
CA SER A 49 -29.13 -13.44 -11.37
C SER A 49 -30.25 -12.43 -11.15
N VAL A 50 -30.01 -11.43 -10.31
CA VAL A 50 -30.92 -10.30 -10.09
C VAL A 50 -31.31 -9.55 -11.37
N PHE A 51 -30.48 -9.58 -12.42
CA PHE A 51 -30.85 -8.96 -13.69
C PHE A 51 -31.99 -9.69 -14.41
N GLU A 52 -32.13 -11.00 -14.18
CA GLU A 52 -33.23 -11.81 -14.76
C GLU A 52 -34.59 -11.31 -14.30
N GLY A 53 -34.69 -10.84 -13.06
CA GLY A 53 -35.92 -10.31 -12.48
C GLY A 53 -36.49 -9.09 -13.22
N PHE A 54 -35.69 -8.42 -14.06
CA PHE A 54 -36.13 -7.26 -14.84
C PHE A 54 -36.38 -7.58 -16.32
N LYS A 55 -36.12 -8.81 -16.77
CA LYS A 55 -36.36 -9.20 -18.17
C LYS A 55 -37.84 -9.15 -18.51
N GLY A 56 -38.15 -8.61 -19.69
CA GLY A 56 -39.51 -8.53 -20.21
C GLY A 56 -40.29 -7.27 -19.81
N PHE A 57 -39.78 -6.42 -18.90
CA PHE A 57 -40.39 -5.12 -18.64
C PHE A 57 -39.96 -4.11 -19.71
N GLN A 58 -40.90 -3.69 -20.56
CA GLN A 58 -40.61 -2.72 -21.63
C GLN A 58 -40.30 -1.31 -21.12
N ASN A 59 -40.78 -0.97 -19.92
CA ASN A 59 -40.59 0.33 -19.30
C ASN A 59 -39.38 0.38 -18.34
N VAL A 60 -38.56 -0.67 -18.29
CA VAL A 60 -37.33 -0.72 -17.49
C VAL A 60 -36.13 -0.80 -18.42
N LYS A 61 -35.16 0.11 -18.23
CA LYS A 61 -33.84 0.06 -18.87
C LYS A 61 -32.77 -0.08 -17.80
N ILE A 62 -31.81 -0.98 -18.04
CA ILE A 62 -30.70 -1.22 -17.12
C ILE A 62 -29.41 -0.70 -17.75
N TYR A 63 -28.70 0.12 -16.98
CA TYR A 63 -27.36 0.60 -17.25
C TYR A 63 -26.40 0.06 -16.20
N VAL A 64 -25.18 -0.27 -16.59
CA VAL A 64 -24.12 -0.70 -15.66
C VAL A 64 -22.92 0.23 -15.71
N THR A 65 -22.26 0.42 -14.57
CA THR A 65 -21.04 1.25 -14.46
C THR A 65 -19.77 0.43 -14.29
N PHE A 66 -19.85 -0.88 -14.50
CA PHE A 66 -18.76 -1.84 -14.34
C PHE A 66 -18.84 -2.89 -15.45
N LEU A 67 -17.74 -3.62 -15.68
CA LEU A 67 -17.66 -4.67 -16.68
C LEU A 67 -17.54 -6.04 -16.01
N ALA A 68 -18.48 -6.92 -16.30
CA ALA A 68 -18.44 -8.35 -15.98
C ALA A 68 -19.00 -9.16 -17.17
N PRO A 69 -18.67 -10.46 -17.31
CA PRO A 69 -19.23 -11.28 -18.39
C PRO A 69 -20.76 -11.26 -18.44
N GLU A 70 -21.39 -11.27 -17.27
CA GLU A 70 -22.85 -11.27 -17.09
C GLU A 70 -23.49 -9.94 -17.51
N THR A 71 -22.72 -8.86 -17.61
CA THR A 71 -23.23 -7.51 -17.93
C THR A 71 -22.85 -7.04 -19.33
N LEU A 72 -22.20 -7.87 -20.16
CA LEU A 72 -21.76 -7.50 -21.51
C LEU A 72 -22.91 -7.14 -22.46
N ASN A 73 -24.10 -7.67 -22.22
CA ASN A 73 -25.30 -7.38 -23.01
C ASN A 73 -26.09 -6.16 -22.49
N LEU A 74 -25.64 -5.54 -21.40
CA LEU A 74 -26.28 -4.35 -20.81
C LEU A 74 -25.60 -3.08 -21.32
N GLU A 75 -26.34 -1.97 -21.35
CA GLU A 75 -25.78 -0.68 -21.74
C GLU A 75 -24.78 -0.20 -20.67
N PHE A 76 -23.52 0.01 -21.06
CA PHE A 76 -22.54 0.62 -20.17
C PHE A 76 -22.79 2.13 -20.09
N MET A 77 -22.74 2.68 -18.87
CA MET A 77 -22.81 4.11 -18.61
C MET A 77 -21.76 4.49 -17.58
N THR A 78 -21.09 5.62 -17.80
CA THR A 78 -20.16 6.16 -16.81
C THR A 78 -20.88 6.58 -15.51
N HIS A 79 -20.15 6.67 -14.40
CA HIS A 79 -20.71 7.13 -13.15
C HIS A 79 -21.24 8.57 -13.29
N PHE A 80 -22.56 8.79 -13.17
CA PHE A 80 -23.15 10.14 -13.17
C PHE A 80 -22.95 10.89 -11.85
N ASP A 81 -22.65 10.19 -10.75
CA ASP A 81 -22.32 10.79 -9.44
C ASP A 81 -21.13 11.76 -9.51
N PHE A 82 -20.35 11.69 -10.59
CA PHE A 82 -19.25 12.60 -10.93
C PHE A 82 -19.63 14.08 -10.86
N PHE A 83 -20.89 14.42 -11.17
CA PHE A 83 -21.38 15.80 -11.25
C PHE A 83 -22.06 16.29 -9.97
N CYS A 84 -22.38 15.41 -9.02
CA CYS A 84 -23.27 15.74 -7.90
C CYS A 84 -22.59 15.68 -6.52
N ASN A 85 -21.36 15.15 -6.40
CA ASN A 85 -20.72 14.99 -5.10
C ASN A 85 -19.19 15.19 -5.14
N GLU A 86 -18.74 16.43 -4.92
CA GLU A 86 -17.32 16.82 -4.95
C GLU A 86 -16.44 16.00 -3.98
N ARG A 87 -17.00 15.52 -2.86
CA ARG A 87 -16.25 14.73 -1.85
C ARG A 87 -15.77 13.37 -2.35
N TYR A 88 -16.29 12.87 -3.48
CA TYR A 88 -15.93 11.55 -4.03
C TYR A 88 -15.39 11.58 -5.45
N LYS A 89 -15.10 12.77 -6.01
CA LYS A 89 -14.66 12.96 -7.40
C LYS A 89 -13.49 12.04 -7.79
N GLU A 90 -12.50 11.87 -6.92
CA GLU A 90 -11.34 10.98 -7.17
C GLU A 90 -11.68 9.49 -7.18
N LYS A 91 -12.73 9.03 -6.49
CA LYS A 91 -13.15 7.61 -6.52
C LYS A 91 -14.04 7.26 -7.71
N LEU A 92 -14.51 8.27 -8.45
CA LEU A 92 -15.50 8.13 -9.53
C LEU A 92 -14.85 8.09 -10.94
N MET A 93 -13.53 8.27 -11.05
CA MET A 93 -12.74 8.08 -12.29
C MET A 93 -12.22 6.65 -12.48
N GLN A 94 -12.79 5.68 -11.77
CA GLN A 94 -12.32 4.30 -11.79
C GLN A 94 -13.25 3.38 -12.58
N LEU A 95 -12.72 2.76 -13.62
CA LEU A 95 -13.38 1.62 -14.26
C LEU A 95 -13.20 0.38 -13.40
N THR A 96 -14.30 -0.27 -13.03
CA THR A 96 -14.28 -1.56 -12.34
C THR A 96 -14.50 -2.70 -13.34
N VAL A 97 -13.58 -3.66 -13.36
CA VAL A 97 -13.57 -4.82 -14.25
C VAL A 97 -13.44 -6.11 -13.45
N PHE A 98 -14.33 -7.05 -13.69
CA PHE A 98 -14.23 -8.39 -13.12
C PHE A 98 -13.16 -9.20 -13.86
N TYR A 99 -12.34 -9.92 -13.10
CA TYR A 99 -11.10 -10.55 -13.61
C TYR A 99 -11.36 -11.53 -14.78
N ASN A 100 -12.51 -12.19 -14.78
CA ASN A 100 -12.96 -13.15 -15.80
C ASN A 100 -13.21 -12.51 -17.19
N LEU A 101 -13.07 -11.18 -17.32
CA LEU A 101 -12.92 -10.49 -18.60
C LEU A 101 -11.47 -10.46 -19.13
N GLY A 102 -10.58 -11.30 -18.58
CA GLY A 102 -9.28 -11.59 -19.18
C GLY A 102 -9.38 -11.86 -20.68
N GLY A 103 -8.46 -11.30 -21.46
CA GLY A 103 -8.46 -11.40 -22.93
C GLY A 103 -9.39 -10.41 -23.64
N LYS A 104 -10.21 -9.64 -22.92
CA LYS A 104 -11.07 -8.57 -23.49
C LYS A 104 -10.44 -7.18 -23.36
N SER A 105 -9.11 -7.08 -23.48
CA SER A 105 -8.37 -5.81 -23.31
C SER A 105 -8.91 -4.69 -24.20
N GLU A 106 -9.34 -5.00 -25.42
CA GLU A 106 -9.88 -4.01 -26.36
C GLU A 106 -11.19 -3.39 -25.86
N LEU A 107 -12.08 -4.19 -25.26
CA LEU A 107 -13.30 -3.68 -24.63
C LEU A 107 -12.96 -2.73 -23.47
N ILE A 108 -11.98 -3.12 -22.64
CA ILE A 108 -11.54 -2.34 -21.49
C ILE A 108 -10.96 -1.00 -21.96
N LYS A 109 -10.05 -1.01 -22.95
CA LYS A 109 -9.45 0.18 -23.56
C LYS A 109 -10.50 1.13 -24.11
N ASN A 110 -11.39 0.62 -24.96
CA ASN A 110 -12.47 1.43 -25.55
C ASN A 110 -13.38 2.05 -24.47
N THR A 111 -13.63 1.34 -23.38
CA THR A 111 -14.44 1.87 -22.27
C THR A 111 -13.71 2.97 -21.51
N ILE A 112 -12.41 2.77 -21.24
CA ILE A 112 -11.54 3.77 -20.61
C ILE A 112 -11.51 5.05 -21.44
N GLU A 113 -11.26 4.95 -22.75
CA GLU A 113 -11.14 6.08 -23.67
C GLU A 113 -12.46 6.84 -23.83
N LYS A 114 -13.57 6.13 -24.07
CA LYS A 114 -14.89 6.77 -24.25
C LYS A 114 -15.40 7.47 -22.99
N CYS A 115 -15.02 6.96 -21.83
CA CYS A 115 -15.50 7.47 -20.54
C CYS A 115 -14.47 8.33 -19.80
N PHE A 116 -13.29 8.54 -20.39
CA PHE A 116 -12.17 9.29 -19.80
C PHE A 116 -11.76 8.78 -18.41
N TYR A 117 -11.76 7.47 -18.21
CA TYR A 117 -11.25 6.88 -16.96
C TYR A 117 -9.72 6.95 -16.94
N ASP A 118 -9.14 7.26 -15.79
CA ASP A 118 -7.69 7.23 -15.56
C ASP A 118 -7.28 6.17 -14.52
N ASP A 119 -8.24 5.56 -13.85
CA ASP A 119 -8.05 4.48 -12.88
C ASP A 119 -8.74 3.18 -13.35
N LEU A 120 -8.05 2.05 -13.22
CA LEU A 120 -8.59 0.72 -13.47
C LEU A 120 -8.51 -0.14 -12.22
N LEU A 121 -9.64 -0.71 -11.81
CA LEU A 121 -9.70 -1.78 -10.83
C LEU A 121 -10.04 -3.09 -11.53
N VAL A 122 -9.13 -4.07 -11.48
CA VAL A 122 -9.41 -5.46 -11.84
C VAL A 122 -9.57 -6.27 -10.57
N LEU A 123 -10.72 -6.92 -10.40
CA LEU A 123 -10.97 -7.73 -9.21
C LEU A 123 -11.63 -9.08 -9.49
N HIS A 124 -11.29 -10.07 -8.67
CA HIS A 124 -12.12 -11.26 -8.49
C HIS A 124 -12.98 -11.09 -7.25
N VAL A 125 -14.29 -11.31 -7.39
CA VAL A 125 -15.20 -11.44 -6.26
C VAL A 125 -15.58 -12.91 -6.14
N GLY A 126 -14.97 -13.60 -5.20
CA GLY A 126 -15.34 -14.97 -4.84
C GLY A 126 -15.68 -15.01 -3.36
N GLU A 127 -16.03 -16.19 -2.87
CA GLU A 127 -16.09 -16.51 -1.43
C GLU A 127 -14.68 -16.46 -0.80
N THR A 128 -13.95 -15.37 -0.99
CA THR A 128 -12.82 -15.00 -0.13
C THR A 128 -13.43 -14.48 1.16
N TYR A 129 -13.86 -15.45 1.95
CA TYR A 129 -13.73 -15.44 3.39
C TYR A 129 -12.91 -14.25 3.89
N ILE A 130 -13.62 -13.36 4.58
CA ILE A 130 -13.14 -12.77 5.81
C ILE A 130 -12.94 -13.95 6.79
N LEU A 131 -11.99 -14.86 6.51
CA LEU A 131 -11.52 -15.81 7.51
C LEU A 131 -10.63 -14.98 8.41
N LYS A 132 -11.27 -14.45 9.45
CA LYS A 132 -10.64 -14.31 10.75
C LYS A 132 -9.88 -15.62 11.03
N GLY A 133 -8.58 -15.67 10.71
CA GLY A 133 -7.67 -16.67 11.27
C GLY A 133 -7.01 -17.70 10.34
N VAL A 134 -7.28 -17.78 9.04
CA VAL A 134 -6.52 -18.70 8.16
C VAL A 134 -5.45 -17.91 7.42
N LYS A 135 -4.21 -18.05 7.89
CA LYS A 135 -3.07 -17.24 7.47
C LYS A 135 -2.57 -17.47 6.05
N ASP A 136 -2.87 -18.57 5.35
CA ASP A 136 -2.04 -18.94 4.19
C ASP A 136 -2.73 -19.55 2.96
N ALA A 137 -4.07 -19.65 2.91
CA ALA A 137 -4.73 -20.24 1.74
C ALA A 137 -5.13 -19.16 0.71
N PHE A 138 -4.15 -18.64 -0.02
CA PHE A 138 -4.43 -17.84 -1.22
C PHE A 138 -4.99 -18.76 -2.32
N LEU A 139 -6.30 -18.69 -2.57
CA LEU A 139 -7.03 -19.58 -3.49
C LEU A 139 -6.77 -19.32 -4.98
N ALA A 140 -5.83 -18.45 -5.35
CA ALA A 140 -5.58 -18.09 -6.75
C ALA A 140 -5.25 -19.27 -7.65
N ASP A 141 -4.71 -20.36 -7.11
CA ASP A 141 -4.41 -21.57 -7.88
C ASP A 141 -5.64 -22.26 -8.46
N THR A 142 -6.82 -21.98 -7.91
CA THR A 142 -8.10 -22.46 -8.44
C THR A 142 -8.72 -21.52 -9.48
N PHE A 143 -8.22 -20.29 -9.61
CA PHE A 143 -8.78 -19.31 -10.53
C PHE A 143 -8.23 -19.48 -11.94
N GLN A 144 -9.09 -19.25 -12.93
CA GLN A 144 -8.69 -19.14 -14.32
C GLN A 144 -7.60 -18.06 -14.47
N LYS A 145 -6.53 -18.42 -15.16
CA LYS A 145 -5.46 -17.49 -15.52
C LYS A 145 -5.97 -16.50 -16.56
N VAL A 146 -5.72 -15.21 -16.34
CA VAL A 146 -6.23 -14.14 -17.20
C VAL A 146 -5.14 -13.24 -17.76
N TYR A 147 -5.32 -12.80 -19.01
CA TYR A 147 -4.39 -11.94 -19.75
C TYR A 147 -4.95 -10.51 -19.89
N PHE A 148 -4.13 -9.50 -19.59
CA PHE A 148 -4.46 -8.09 -19.80
C PHE A 148 -3.33 -7.37 -20.55
N ASP A 149 -3.59 -7.03 -21.81
CA ASP A 149 -2.67 -6.22 -22.61
C ASP A 149 -3.16 -4.78 -22.66
N LEU A 150 -2.67 -3.95 -21.75
CA LEU A 150 -3.07 -2.56 -21.63
C LEU A 150 -1.99 -1.61 -22.17
N GLN A 151 -0.97 -2.12 -22.88
CA GLN A 151 0.21 -1.34 -23.27
C GLN A 151 -0.13 -0.09 -24.08
N SER A 152 -1.17 -0.15 -24.92
CA SER A 152 -1.63 0.96 -25.77
C SER A 152 -2.64 1.92 -25.10
N CYS A 153 -2.95 1.74 -23.81
CA CYS A 153 -3.97 2.54 -23.12
C CYS A 153 -3.35 3.79 -22.47
N GLU A 154 -3.14 4.84 -23.26
CA GLU A 154 -2.34 6.03 -22.85
C GLU A 154 -3.00 6.91 -21.77
N PHE A 155 -4.31 6.84 -21.61
CA PHE A 155 -5.06 7.62 -20.61
C PHE A 155 -4.91 7.06 -19.20
N LEU A 156 -4.55 5.80 -19.07
CA LEU A 156 -4.55 5.09 -17.79
C LEU A 156 -3.38 5.54 -16.91
N LYS A 157 -3.69 6.06 -15.72
CA LYS A 157 -2.72 6.55 -14.72
C LYS A 157 -2.60 5.62 -13.52
N SER A 158 -3.65 4.88 -13.14
CA SER A 158 -3.58 3.89 -12.07
C SER A 158 -4.15 2.53 -12.44
N ILE A 159 -3.48 1.48 -11.95
CA ILE A 159 -3.99 0.11 -11.97
C ILE A 159 -4.03 -0.43 -10.55
N PHE A 160 -5.17 -1.02 -10.19
CA PHE A 160 -5.37 -1.79 -8.98
C PHE A 160 -5.81 -3.21 -9.32
N LEU A 161 -4.96 -4.18 -9.01
CA LEU A 161 -5.26 -5.60 -9.07
C LEU A 161 -5.61 -6.13 -7.67
N LEU A 162 -6.74 -6.82 -7.58
CA LEU A 162 -7.22 -7.39 -6.33
C LEU A 162 -7.71 -8.83 -6.52
N ASN A 163 -7.09 -9.76 -5.79
CA ASN A 163 -7.50 -11.16 -5.77
C ASN A 163 -7.44 -11.81 -7.18
N VAL A 164 -6.41 -11.51 -7.97
CA VAL A 164 -6.33 -11.93 -9.38
C VAL A 164 -5.26 -13.00 -9.58
N ASN A 165 -5.58 -14.06 -10.33
CA ASN A 165 -4.58 -14.96 -10.93
C ASN A 165 -4.28 -14.50 -12.36
N CYS A 166 -3.26 -13.67 -12.52
CA CYS A 166 -2.96 -13.00 -13.78
C CYS A 166 -1.86 -13.74 -14.53
N GLU A 167 -2.20 -14.41 -15.63
CA GLU A 167 -1.19 -15.06 -16.49
C GLU A 167 -0.12 -14.05 -16.89
N LYS A 168 -0.57 -12.90 -17.39
CA LYS A 168 0.27 -11.78 -17.78
C LYS A 168 -0.56 -10.49 -17.84
N LEU A 169 -0.07 -9.43 -17.22
CA LEU A 169 -0.55 -8.07 -17.40
C LEU A 169 0.59 -7.20 -17.91
N ILE A 170 0.35 -6.42 -18.95
CA ILE A 170 1.29 -5.41 -19.46
C ILE A 170 0.66 -4.04 -19.23
N ALA A 171 1.27 -3.24 -18.35
CA ALA A 171 0.82 -1.89 -18.05
C ALA A 171 1.31 -0.88 -19.12
N PRO A 172 0.52 0.16 -19.45
CA PRO A 172 0.97 1.24 -20.31
C PRO A 172 1.95 2.16 -19.56
N LYS A 173 2.87 2.79 -20.30
CA LYS A 173 3.89 3.71 -19.77
C LYS A 173 3.31 4.90 -19.00
N SER A 174 2.07 5.26 -19.29
CA SER A 174 1.33 6.35 -18.65
C SER A 174 0.99 6.10 -17.18
N VAL A 175 1.08 4.85 -16.71
CA VAL A 175 0.75 4.49 -15.32
C VAL A 175 1.80 5.05 -14.36
N THR A 176 1.33 5.81 -13.37
CA THR A 176 2.14 6.35 -12.27
C THR A 176 1.79 5.72 -10.92
N LYS A 177 0.66 4.99 -10.82
CA LYS A 177 0.18 4.39 -9.57
C LYS A 177 -0.18 2.92 -9.74
N MET A 178 0.53 2.02 -9.07
CA MET A 178 0.28 0.57 -9.11
C MET A 178 -0.10 0.01 -7.73
N LYS A 179 -1.18 -0.75 -7.67
CA LYS A 179 -1.66 -1.44 -6.46
C LYS A 179 -1.87 -2.91 -6.78
N ILE A 180 -1.23 -3.81 -6.04
CA ILE A 180 -1.27 -5.26 -6.25
C ILE A 180 -1.57 -5.90 -4.90
N TYR A 181 -2.75 -6.50 -4.76
CA TYR A 181 -3.19 -7.08 -3.50
C TYR A 181 -3.73 -8.48 -3.74
N MET A 182 -3.11 -9.48 -3.10
CA MET A 182 -3.51 -10.88 -3.25
C MET A 182 -3.48 -11.27 -4.74
N VAL A 183 -2.30 -11.29 -5.34
CA VAL A 183 -2.14 -11.54 -6.80
C VAL A 183 -1.09 -12.63 -7.03
N LYS A 184 -1.39 -13.57 -7.92
CA LYS A 184 -0.41 -14.51 -8.47
C LYS A 184 -0.22 -14.29 -9.96
N GLY A 185 1.02 -14.32 -10.42
CA GLY A 185 1.36 -14.47 -11.85
C GLY A 185 2.40 -13.48 -12.36
N CYS A 186 2.17 -12.83 -13.50
CA CYS A 186 3.17 -11.99 -14.16
C CYS A 186 2.63 -10.58 -14.42
N VAL A 187 3.14 -9.58 -13.70
CA VAL A 187 2.76 -8.17 -13.89
C VAL A 187 3.97 -7.39 -14.41
N LYS A 188 3.88 -6.88 -15.64
CA LYS A 188 4.93 -6.12 -16.31
C LYS A 188 4.59 -4.62 -16.28
N PHE A 189 5.36 -3.85 -15.52
CA PHE A 189 5.28 -2.39 -15.42
C PHE A 189 6.68 -1.74 -15.38
N ASP A 190 7.70 -2.45 -15.84
CA ASP A 190 9.11 -2.02 -15.91
C ASP A 190 9.31 -0.74 -16.73
N GLU A 191 8.47 -0.48 -17.72
CA GLU A 191 8.48 0.75 -18.53
C GLU A 191 7.72 1.93 -17.88
N CYS A 192 7.09 1.72 -16.72
CA CYS A 192 6.31 2.75 -16.03
C CYS A 192 7.19 3.61 -15.10
N LEU A 193 6.94 4.92 -15.11
CA LEU A 193 7.55 5.86 -14.17
C LEU A 193 6.65 6.02 -12.93
N LEU A 194 6.64 4.98 -12.09
CA LEU A 194 5.77 4.94 -10.92
C LEU A 194 6.16 6.00 -9.86
N GLU A 195 5.15 6.66 -9.32
CA GLU A 195 5.22 7.52 -8.13
C GLU A 195 4.71 6.78 -6.88
N VAL A 196 3.74 5.87 -7.06
CA VAL A 196 3.11 5.11 -5.99
C VAL A 196 3.09 3.63 -6.33
N ILE A 197 3.63 2.81 -5.44
CA ILE A 197 3.54 1.35 -5.52
C ILE A 197 3.09 0.76 -4.17
N LYS A 198 2.07 -0.10 -4.22
CA LYS A 198 1.60 -0.84 -3.05
C LYS A 198 1.43 -2.31 -3.42
N ILE A 199 2.19 -3.18 -2.78
CA ILE A 199 2.18 -4.61 -3.02
C ILE A 199 1.91 -5.34 -1.71
N ASN A 200 0.91 -6.20 -1.71
CA ASN A 200 0.57 -7.05 -0.58
C ASN A 200 0.21 -8.46 -1.07
N HIS A 201 0.86 -9.49 -0.51
CA HIS A 201 0.68 -10.90 -0.90
C HIS A 201 0.79 -11.12 -2.42
N TYR A 202 1.90 -10.71 -3.03
CA TYR A 202 2.21 -11.03 -4.42
C TYR A 202 3.06 -12.30 -4.53
N SER A 203 2.77 -13.12 -5.54
CA SER A 203 3.56 -14.30 -5.92
C SER A 203 3.64 -14.45 -7.44
N GLY A 204 4.67 -15.12 -7.96
CA GLY A 204 4.82 -15.37 -9.39
C GLY A 204 6.16 -14.86 -9.94
N THR A 205 6.14 -14.15 -11.07
CA THR A 205 7.36 -13.59 -11.68
C THR A 205 7.82 -12.38 -10.88
N PRO A 206 9.14 -12.24 -10.59
CA PRO A 206 9.65 -11.06 -9.88
C PRO A 206 9.27 -9.75 -10.57
N LEU A 207 8.80 -8.79 -9.77
CA LEU A 207 8.43 -7.44 -10.21
C LEU A 207 9.67 -6.58 -10.32
N LEU A 208 9.84 -5.91 -11.46
CA LEU A 208 10.91 -4.93 -11.67
C LEU A 208 10.38 -3.54 -11.31
N ILE A 209 10.92 -2.95 -10.25
CA ILE A 209 10.45 -1.68 -9.68
C ILE A 209 11.50 -0.61 -9.95
N ASN A 210 11.18 0.34 -10.85
CA ASN A 210 11.97 1.56 -10.99
C ASN A 210 11.69 2.50 -9.81
N THR A 211 12.74 2.94 -9.12
CA THR A 211 12.67 3.79 -7.91
C THR A 211 12.96 5.27 -8.15
N ASP A 212 13.26 5.67 -9.39
CA ASP A 212 13.68 7.03 -9.77
C ASP A 212 12.66 8.12 -9.39
N ASN A 213 11.36 7.78 -9.42
CA ASN A 213 10.24 8.69 -9.18
C ASN A 213 9.36 8.30 -7.99
N LEU A 214 9.68 7.21 -7.29
CA LEU A 214 8.84 6.72 -6.21
C LEU A 214 8.79 7.73 -5.05
N ARG A 215 7.55 8.07 -4.67
CA ARG A 215 7.23 8.87 -3.47
C ARG A 215 6.56 8.02 -2.41
N VAL A 216 5.82 6.98 -2.81
CA VAL A 216 5.11 6.08 -1.90
C VAL A 216 5.36 4.63 -2.27
N ASN A 217 5.85 3.86 -1.30
CA ASN A 217 6.21 2.46 -1.50
C ASN A 217 5.80 1.63 -0.29
N LYS A 218 4.88 0.69 -0.51
CA LYS A 218 4.37 -0.21 0.54
C LYS A 218 4.53 -1.65 0.10
N PHE A 219 5.25 -2.44 0.89
CA PHE A 219 5.52 -3.84 0.62
C PHE A 219 5.19 -4.65 1.88
N GLU A 220 4.15 -5.48 1.80
CA GLU A 220 3.69 -6.29 2.92
C GLU A 220 3.52 -7.75 2.47
N SER A 221 3.87 -8.69 3.33
CA SER A 221 3.59 -10.13 3.14
C SER A 221 3.97 -10.69 1.75
N THR A 222 5.00 -10.12 1.14
CA THR A 222 5.51 -10.49 -0.19
C THR A 222 6.97 -10.87 -0.02
N SER A 223 7.36 -12.03 -0.58
CA SER A 223 8.75 -12.47 -0.54
C SER A 223 9.65 -11.45 -1.23
N SER A 224 10.81 -11.15 -0.63
CA SER A 224 11.76 -10.19 -1.22
C SER A 224 12.29 -10.66 -2.57
N SER A 225 12.40 -11.97 -2.81
CA SER A 225 12.81 -12.53 -4.11
C SER A 225 11.85 -12.17 -5.25
N MET A 226 10.63 -11.73 -4.92
CA MET A 226 9.64 -11.28 -5.88
C MET A 226 9.74 -9.78 -6.21
N LEU A 227 10.64 -9.03 -5.56
CA LEU A 227 10.80 -7.59 -5.73
C LEU A 227 12.24 -7.29 -6.14
N LYS A 228 12.44 -6.75 -7.34
CA LYS A 228 13.74 -6.32 -7.85
C LYS A 228 13.71 -4.81 -8.07
N PHE A 229 14.72 -4.10 -7.58
CA PHE A 229 14.72 -2.64 -7.59
C PHE A 229 15.75 -2.10 -8.55
N TYR A 230 15.36 -1.09 -9.32
CA TYR A 230 16.27 -0.35 -10.20
C TYR A 230 16.29 1.11 -9.81
N LEU A 231 17.47 1.72 -9.86
CA LEU A 231 17.67 3.15 -9.72
C LEU A 231 18.66 3.59 -10.80
N LYS A 232 18.27 4.56 -11.63
CA LYS A 232 19.10 5.09 -12.74
C LYS A 232 19.68 3.98 -13.64
N GLY A 233 18.89 2.95 -13.93
CA GLY A 233 19.27 1.82 -14.79
C GLY A 233 20.12 0.73 -14.12
N ILE A 234 20.47 0.86 -12.84
CA ILE A 234 21.26 -0.12 -12.09
C ILE A 234 20.31 -1.00 -11.26
N LEU A 235 20.48 -2.33 -11.32
CA LEU A 235 19.74 -3.29 -10.51
C LEU A 235 20.36 -3.42 -9.11
N TYR A 236 19.51 -3.44 -8.09
CA TYR A 236 19.87 -3.63 -6.69
C TYR A 236 19.16 -4.84 -6.09
N GLU A 237 19.89 -5.55 -5.24
CA GLU A 237 19.36 -6.63 -4.40
C GLU A 237 18.70 -6.06 -3.12
N GLU A 238 19.09 -4.86 -2.72
CA GLU A 238 18.49 -4.14 -1.60
C GLU A 238 17.15 -3.52 -1.97
N VAL A 239 16.29 -3.35 -0.97
CA VAL A 239 15.13 -2.48 -1.10
C VAL A 239 15.61 -1.03 -1.13
N ILE A 240 15.37 -0.33 -2.24
CA ILE A 240 15.88 1.03 -2.47
C ILE A 240 14.88 2.08 -2.01
N PHE A 241 15.39 3.08 -1.29
CA PHE A 241 14.70 4.32 -0.97
C PHE A 241 15.55 5.50 -1.44
N THR A 242 14.89 6.56 -1.88
CA THR A 242 15.54 7.82 -2.25
C THR A 242 15.04 8.95 -1.37
N GLU A 243 15.72 10.09 -1.42
CA GLU A 243 15.25 11.29 -0.73
C GLU A 243 13.89 11.81 -1.21
N LYS A 244 13.38 11.36 -2.36
CA LYS A 244 12.04 11.70 -2.86
C LYS A 244 10.90 10.97 -2.13
N VAL A 245 11.20 9.90 -1.39
CA VAL A 245 10.20 9.01 -0.76
C VAL A 245 9.47 9.69 0.41
N GLN A 246 8.23 10.09 0.23
CA GLN A 246 7.42 10.67 1.28
C GLN A 246 6.87 9.62 2.26
N GLU A 247 6.52 8.44 1.76
CA GLU A 247 5.93 7.38 2.57
C GLU A 247 6.50 6.00 2.23
N THR A 248 7.06 5.32 3.22
CA THR A 248 7.45 3.91 3.14
C THR A 248 6.68 3.11 4.17
N LYS A 249 6.18 1.93 3.78
CA LYS A 249 5.71 0.91 4.74
C LYS A 249 6.13 -0.48 4.28
N CYS A 250 7.24 -0.98 4.80
CA CYS A 250 7.80 -2.26 4.43
C CYS A 250 7.78 -3.21 5.63
N TRP A 251 7.14 -4.37 5.46
CA TRP A 251 7.07 -5.44 6.45
C TRP A 251 7.38 -6.77 5.79
N PHE A 252 8.55 -7.32 6.13
CA PHE A 252 9.03 -8.60 5.61
C PHE A 252 8.99 -9.68 6.68
N PRO A 253 8.91 -10.97 6.29
CA PRO A 253 8.96 -12.08 7.24
C PRO A 253 10.34 -12.25 7.90
N GLU A 254 11.39 -11.72 7.28
CA GLU A 254 12.79 -11.82 7.73
C GLU A 254 13.52 -10.48 7.52
N PRO A 255 14.57 -10.17 8.31
CA PRO A 255 15.39 -8.98 8.09
C PRO A 255 15.99 -8.90 6.68
N ARG A 256 15.91 -7.72 6.06
CA ARG A 256 16.39 -7.42 4.71
C ARG A 256 17.33 -6.23 4.70
N LYS A 257 18.20 -6.19 3.68
CA LYS A 257 19.02 -5.02 3.39
C LYS A 257 18.17 -3.97 2.70
N PHE A 258 18.30 -2.75 3.18
CA PHE A 258 17.74 -1.54 2.63
C PHE A 258 18.89 -0.62 2.24
N LYS A 259 18.71 0.14 1.18
CA LYS A 259 19.67 1.14 0.74
C LYS A 259 18.95 2.47 0.56
N TYR A 260 19.40 3.48 1.30
CA TYR A 260 18.93 4.85 1.15
C TYR A 260 19.95 5.65 0.33
N VAL A 261 19.48 6.37 -0.70
CA VAL A 261 20.31 7.13 -1.63
C VAL A 261 19.85 8.59 -1.69
N LYS A 262 20.77 9.52 -1.45
CA LYS A 262 20.57 10.97 -1.65
C LYS A 262 20.79 11.38 -3.10
N GLU A 263 20.27 12.55 -3.49
CA GLU A 263 20.44 13.10 -4.85
C GLU A 263 21.91 13.38 -5.18
N ASN A 264 22.71 13.78 -4.18
CA ASN A 264 24.16 14.01 -4.31
C ASN A 264 24.99 12.71 -4.44
N GLY A 265 24.35 11.54 -4.40
CA GLY A 265 25.01 10.23 -4.53
C GLY A 265 25.46 9.58 -3.22
N GLU A 266 25.39 10.30 -2.10
CA GLU A 266 25.64 9.73 -0.77
C GLU A 266 24.61 8.63 -0.47
N CYS A 267 25.05 7.51 0.09
CA CYS A 267 24.15 6.41 0.41
C CYS A 267 24.56 5.68 1.68
N THR A 268 23.56 5.04 2.31
CA THR A 268 23.76 4.12 3.42
C THR A 268 23.05 2.80 3.13
N VAL A 269 23.62 1.71 3.64
CA VAL A 269 23.02 0.38 3.61
C VAL A 269 22.84 -0.08 5.04
N PHE A 270 21.63 -0.49 5.36
CA PHE A 270 21.26 -0.99 6.69
C PHE A 270 20.35 -2.20 6.55
N LYS A 271 20.20 -2.97 7.62
CA LYS A 271 19.37 -4.16 7.65
C LYS A 271 18.25 -3.97 8.66
N ALA A 272 17.03 -4.35 8.30
CA ALA A 272 15.89 -4.28 9.20
C ALA A 272 14.82 -5.32 8.82
N LEU A 273 13.97 -5.71 9.77
CA LEU A 273 12.76 -6.50 9.49
C LEU A 273 11.64 -5.63 8.90
N CYS A 274 11.54 -4.41 9.41
CA CYS A 274 10.54 -3.43 9.03
C CYS A 274 11.16 -2.05 8.90
N VAL A 275 10.69 -1.29 7.91
CA VAL A 275 10.99 0.13 7.74
C VAL A 275 9.69 0.85 7.42
N CYS A 276 9.34 1.83 8.23
CA CYS A 276 8.25 2.76 8.01
C CYS A 276 8.82 4.18 8.01
N ILE A 277 8.61 4.93 6.93
CA ILE A 277 9.02 6.34 6.81
C ILE A 277 7.77 7.15 6.54
N ASN A 278 7.62 8.26 7.25
CA ASN A 278 6.59 9.25 6.97
C ASN A 278 7.24 10.64 6.98
N ARG A 279 7.26 11.29 5.82
CA ARG A 279 7.84 12.62 5.61
C ARG A 279 6.78 13.57 5.09
N THR A 280 6.47 14.54 5.92
CA THR A 280 5.56 15.65 5.64
C THR A 280 6.26 16.95 5.98
N LYS A 281 5.64 18.10 5.65
CA LYS A 281 6.22 19.41 6.01
C LYS A 281 6.37 19.59 7.53
N GLU A 282 5.52 18.95 8.32
CA GLU A 282 5.43 19.14 9.77
C GLU A 282 6.06 17.99 10.57
N PHE A 283 6.20 16.81 9.95
CA PHE A 283 6.55 15.58 10.65
C PHE A 283 7.39 14.66 9.76
N ASN A 284 8.59 14.31 10.23
CA ASN A 284 9.54 13.43 9.54
C ASN A 284 10.00 12.32 10.49
N SER A 285 9.41 11.14 10.37
CA SER A 285 9.67 10.02 11.27
C SER A 285 10.11 8.77 10.54
N MET A 286 11.00 8.01 11.18
CA MET A 286 11.38 6.67 10.79
C MET A 286 11.13 5.69 11.94
N TYR A 287 10.37 4.65 11.65
CA TYR A 287 10.23 3.48 12.52
C TYR A 287 10.91 2.27 11.88
N THR A 288 11.68 1.54 12.69
CA THR A 288 12.33 0.29 12.28
C THR A 288 12.07 -0.81 13.29
N ARG A 289 12.17 -2.05 12.82
CA ARG A 289 12.22 -3.23 13.70
C ARG A 289 13.44 -4.06 13.36
N LYS A 290 14.17 -4.53 14.37
CA LYS A 290 15.45 -5.27 14.24
C LYS A 290 16.46 -4.54 13.34
N LEU A 291 16.62 -3.23 13.53
CA LEU A 291 17.61 -2.44 12.80
C LEU A 291 19.03 -2.92 13.12
N GLU A 292 19.89 -2.86 12.12
CA GLU A 292 21.34 -3.03 12.19
C GLU A 292 21.96 -2.12 11.11
N GLY A 293 22.92 -1.28 11.49
CA GLY A 293 23.63 -0.37 10.58
C GLY A 293 23.38 1.12 10.85
N ASP A 294 23.75 1.92 9.86
CA ASP A 294 23.79 3.38 9.92
C ASP A 294 22.58 3.99 9.21
N VAL A 295 21.78 4.77 9.93
CA VAL A 295 20.64 5.52 9.39
C VAL A 295 20.82 7.03 9.53
N SER A 296 22.03 7.49 9.86
CA SER A 296 22.33 8.90 10.19
C SER A 296 22.08 9.88 9.05
N ILE A 297 22.19 9.41 7.81
CA ILE A 297 22.03 10.25 6.63
C ILE A 297 20.57 10.39 6.18
N ILE A 298 19.65 9.65 6.82
CA ILE A 298 18.23 9.66 6.47
C ILE A 298 17.59 10.91 7.10
N PRO A 299 16.91 11.77 6.32
CA PRO A 299 16.42 13.08 6.77
C PRO A 299 15.11 12.94 7.56
N CYS A 300 15.16 12.20 8.67
CA CYS A 300 14.10 12.12 9.67
C CYS A 300 14.58 12.81 10.95
N THR A 301 13.64 13.41 11.67
CA THR A 301 13.92 14.07 12.96
C THR A 301 13.44 13.22 14.13
N GLU A 302 12.56 12.26 13.88
CA GLU A 302 12.05 11.34 14.88
C GLU A 302 12.36 9.90 14.49
N PHE A 303 13.01 9.17 15.38
CA PHE A 303 13.43 7.80 15.16
C PHE A 303 12.85 6.89 16.24
N SER A 304 12.38 5.71 15.83
CA SER A 304 11.97 4.66 16.76
C SER A 304 12.47 3.32 16.24
N ASN A 305 13.23 2.59 17.03
CA ASN A 305 13.64 1.24 16.72
C ASN A 305 13.10 0.27 17.77
N GLU A 306 12.46 -0.80 17.31
CA GLU A 306 12.08 -1.93 18.14
C GLU A 306 13.03 -3.10 17.87
N GLY A 307 13.76 -3.55 18.89
CA GLY A 307 14.60 -4.74 18.81
C GLY A 307 13.79 -6.04 18.90
N ASP A 308 14.43 -7.07 19.45
CA ASP A 308 13.76 -8.32 19.84
C ASP A 308 14.45 -8.86 21.08
N TYR A 309 13.76 -8.79 22.21
CA TYR A 309 14.29 -9.27 23.49
C TYR A 309 14.18 -10.80 23.64
N THR A 310 13.43 -11.47 22.76
CA THR A 310 13.17 -12.93 22.85
C THR A 310 14.24 -13.77 22.16
N THR A 311 15.04 -13.17 21.28
CA THR A 311 16.14 -13.86 20.61
C THR A 311 17.47 -13.48 21.24
N ASN A 312 18.39 -14.44 21.43
CA ASN A 312 19.78 -14.18 21.85
C ASN A 312 20.62 -13.45 20.77
N THR A 313 19.98 -12.82 19.80
CA THR A 313 20.63 -12.11 18.70
C THR A 313 21.00 -10.71 19.18
N VAL A 314 22.29 -10.42 19.21
CA VAL A 314 22.83 -9.09 19.51
C VAL A 314 23.02 -8.34 18.20
N ALA A 315 22.38 -7.17 18.05
CA ALA A 315 22.63 -6.29 16.92
C ALA A 315 24.01 -5.64 17.09
N GLU A 316 24.84 -5.65 16.04
CA GLU A 316 26.23 -5.23 16.15
C GLU A 316 26.35 -3.73 16.41
N LYS A 317 25.78 -2.90 15.54
CA LYS A 317 25.89 -1.45 15.66
C LYS A 317 24.64 -0.77 15.14
N LEU A 318 24.16 0.21 15.91
CA LEU A 318 23.20 1.20 15.45
C LEU A 318 23.88 2.56 15.39
N LYS A 319 23.63 3.32 14.32
CA LYS A 319 24.06 4.70 14.23
C LYS A 319 22.92 5.61 13.76
N PHE A 320 22.68 6.65 14.54
CA PHE A 320 21.69 7.69 14.27
C PHE A 320 22.39 9.04 14.14
N GLY A 321 21.86 9.89 13.25
CA GLY A 321 22.36 11.23 13.02
C GLY A 321 21.82 12.20 14.06
N ASP A 322 21.62 13.45 13.68
CA ASP A 322 20.96 14.43 14.54
C ASP A 322 19.43 14.32 14.41
N GLY A 323 18.72 14.68 15.48
CA GLY A 323 17.26 14.65 15.46
C GLY A 323 16.62 15.35 16.65
N LYS A 324 15.30 15.22 16.72
CA LYS A 324 14.48 15.73 17.82
C LYS A 324 14.25 14.63 18.85
N SER A 325 13.79 13.45 18.43
CA SER A 325 13.48 12.35 19.34
C SER A 325 14.00 11.01 18.82
N LEU A 326 14.62 10.22 19.70
CA LEU A 326 15.01 8.84 19.43
C LEU A 326 14.43 7.92 20.50
N LYS A 327 13.81 6.81 20.07
CA LYS A 327 13.28 5.77 20.96
C LYS A 327 13.86 4.42 20.60
N ILE A 328 14.51 3.77 21.55
CA ILE A 328 14.97 2.39 21.43
C ILE A 328 14.14 1.54 22.38
N ARG A 329 13.44 0.53 21.84
CA ARG A 329 12.59 -0.37 22.60
C ARG A 329 13.05 -1.80 22.37
N GLU A 330 13.33 -2.53 23.44
CA GLU A 330 13.65 -3.96 23.38
C GLU A 330 14.95 -4.28 22.63
N GLY A 331 15.55 -5.44 22.90
CA GLY A 331 16.73 -5.95 22.21
C GLY A 331 18.07 -5.80 22.93
N LYS A 332 19.11 -6.37 22.31
CA LYS A 332 20.50 -6.37 22.79
C LYS A 332 21.40 -5.77 21.72
N TYR A 333 22.30 -4.87 22.11
CA TYR A 333 23.11 -4.06 21.19
C TYR A 333 24.56 -4.02 21.65
N LYS A 334 25.53 -4.29 20.76
CA LYS A 334 26.94 -4.07 21.11
C LYS A 334 27.26 -2.58 21.13
N GLU A 335 26.83 -1.83 20.12
CA GLU A 335 27.06 -0.39 20.07
C GLU A 335 25.83 0.39 19.58
N ILE A 336 25.52 1.49 20.25
CA ILE A 336 24.61 2.53 19.78
C ILE A 336 25.37 3.85 19.77
N GLU A 337 25.43 4.50 18.61
CA GLU A 337 26.03 5.82 18.41
C GLU A 337 24.93 6.79 17.97
N ILE A 338 24.80 7.92 18.68
CA ILE A 338 23.80 8.94 18.37
C ILE A 338 24.44 10.32 18.29
N GLY A 339 23.95 11.15 17.36
CA GLY A 339 24.30 12.56 17.24
C GLY A 339 23.61 13.43 18.31
N ASN A 340 23.19 14.61 17.90
CA ASN A 340 22.51 15.58 18.75
C ASN A 340 21.00 15.31 18.78
N PHE A 341 20.43 15.09 19.97
CA PHE A 341 19.00 14.87 20.17
C PHE A 341 18.41 15.79 21.24
N VAL A 342 17.12 16.11 21.14
CA VAL A 342 16.41 16.74 22.27
C VAL A 342 16.04 15.65 23.28
N ASP A 343 15.36 14.60 22.82
CA ASP A 343 14.89 13.50 23.68
C ASP A 343 15.44 12.16 23.20
N PHE A 344 16.00 11.38 24.12
CA PHE A 344 16.44 10.01 23.85
C PHE A 344 15.93 9.05 24.93
N ASP A 345 15.09 8.10 24.53
CA ASP A 345 14.49 7.10 25.41
C ASP A 345 14.98 5.68 25.09
N ILE A 346 15.49 4.97 26.09
CA ILE A 346 15.83 3.54 26.00
C ILE A 346 14.98 2.71 26.96
N ASN A 347 14.16 1.80 26.44
CA ASN A 347 13.29 0.96 27.25
C ASN A 347 13.53 -0.54 26.97
N ARG A 348 13.72 -1.34 28.03
CA ARG A 348 13.90 -2.80 27.95
C ARG A 348 15.07 -3.24 27.05
N ALA A 349 16.19 -2.52 27.06
CA ALA A 349 17.34 -2.85 26.20
C ALA A 349 18.61 -3.15 26.98
N GLU A 350 19.46 -4.01 26.44
CA GLU A 350 20.84 -4.22 26.90
C GLU A 350 21.80 -3.59 25.88
N VAL A 351 22.68 -2.70 26.35
CA VAL A 351 23.62 -1.96 25.48
C VAL A 351 25.03 -2.08 26.04
N GLU A 352 25.97 -2.65 25.29
CA GLU A 352 27.37 -2.74 25.75
C GLU A 352 28.05 -1.36 25.68
N ILE A 353 27.90 -0.65 24.55
CA ILE A 353 28.51 0.66 24.34
C ILE A 353 27.46 1.65 23.84
N LEU A 354 27.23 2.71 24.61
CA LEU A 354 26.38 3.83 24.23
C LEU A 354 27.22 5.10 24.09
N LYS A 355 27.28 5.65 22.87
CA LYS A 355 27.98 6.89 22.53
C LYS A 355 26.97 7.97 22.19
N ILE A 356 27.01 9.07 22.94
CA ILE A 356 26.10 10.21 22.76
C ILE A 356 26.93 11.46 22.47
N GLU A 357 26.69 12.14 21.35
CA GLU A 357 27.26 13.48 21.16
C GLU A 357 26.58 14.47 22.11
N LYS A 358 25.28 14.72 21.95
CA LYS A 358 24.54 15.58 22.88
C LYS A 358 23.09 15.13 23.02
N VAL A 359 22.55 15.20 24.23
CA VAL A 359 21.11 15.08 24.45
C VAL A 359 20.61 15.99 25.57
N ASN A 360 19.44 16.62 25.37
CA ASN A 360 18.84 17.44 26.43
C ASN A 360 18.20 16.54 27.50
N HIS A 361 17.36 15.58 27.12
CA HIS A 361 16.73 14.65 28.04
C HIS A 361 17.06 13.21 27.66
N PHE A 362 17.83 12.53 28.51
CA PHE A 362 18.09 11.11 28.38
C PHE A 362 17.28 10.30 29.40
N SER A 363 16.38 9.45 28.91
CA SER A 363 15.60 8.55 29.76
C SER A 363 15.93 7.09 29.49
N PHE A 364 16.04 6.29 30.55
CA PHE A 364 16.21 4.84 30.41
C PHE A 364 15.47 4.07 31.51
N TYR A 365 14.73 3.04 31.11
CA TYR A 365 13.90 2.23 31.99
C TYR A 365 13.99 0.75 31.66
N ASN A 366 14.14 -0.10 32.68
CA ASN A 366 14.35 -1.55 32.52
C ASN A 366 15.48 -1.90 31.53
N SER A 367 16.51 -1.06 31.46
CA SER A 367 17.60 -1.19 30.51
C SER A 367 18.93 -1.29 31.26
N GLN A 368 19.89 -2.04 30.70
CA GLN A 368 21.25 -2.16 31.23
C GLN A 368 22.24 -1.57 30.22
N ILE A 369 23.18 -0.78 30.71
CA ILE A 369 24.20 -0.11 29.88
C ILE A 369 25.57 -0.39 30.50
N GLU A 370 26.45 -1.09 29.77
CA GLU A 370 27.78 -1.41 30.30
C GLU A 370 28.69 -0.17 30.28
N VAL A 371 28.75 0.54 29.16
CA VAL A 371 29.55 1.76 29.00
C VAL A 371 28.72 2.85 28.34
N LEU A 372 28.57 3.99 29.02
CA LEU A 372 28.01 5.21 28.47
C LEU A 372 29.11 6.28 28.39
N THR A 373 29.41 6.72 27.17
CA THR A 373 30.25 7.90 26.92
C THR A 373 29.39 8.96 26.26
N ALA A 374 29.30 10.13 26.88
CA ALA A 374 28.59 11.28 26.32
C ALA A 374 29.49 12.51 26.30
N LYS A 375 29.36 13.35 25.27
CA LYS A 375 29.96 14.69 25.35
C LYS A 375 29.12 15.58 26.26
N ASN A 376 27.80 15.64 26.09
CA ASN A 376 26.90 16.35 27.02
C ASN A 376 25.53 15.66 27.18
N ILE A 377 25.00 15.67 28.41
CA ILE A 377 23.63 15.27 28.76
C ILE A 377 23.10 16.30 29.76
N ASP A 378 22.08 17.08 29.38
CA ASP A 378 21.55 18.14 30.26
C ASP A 378 20.74 17.55 31.43
N GLU A 379 19.82 16.63 31.14
CA GLU A 379 18.93 16.00 32.11
C GLU A 379 18.90 14.47 31.97
N PHE A 380 18.89 13.81 33.13
CA PHE A 380 18.84 12.35 33.27
C PHE A 380 17.53 11.90 33.93
N SER A 381 16.88 10.87 33.38
CA SER A 381 15.75 10.19 34.00
C SER A 381 15.92 8.66 33.97
N GLY A 382 16.22 8.06 35.12
CA GLY A 382 16.48 6.63 35.25
C GLY A 382 17.39 6.32 36.44
N ASP A 383 17.43 5.05 36.86
CA ASP A 383 18.30 4.62 37.97
C ASP A 383 19.72 4.35 37.45
N LYS A 384 20.64 5.28 37.75
CA LYS A 384 22.05 5.22 37.31
C LYS A 384 22.78 3.94 37.71
N ARG A 385 22.28 3.15 38.68
CA ARG A 385 22.86 1.84 39.02
C ARG A 385 22.83 0.84 37.86
N PHE A 386 21.97 1.05 36.87
CA PHE A 386 21.94 0.23 35.65
C PHE A 386 22.93 0.67 34.56
N ILE A 387 23.74 1.71 34.85
CA ILE A 387 24.88 2.11 34.04
C ILE A 387 26.14 1.70 34.80
N LYS A 388 26.90 0.74 34.26
CA LYS A 388 28.09 0.21 34.94
C LYS A 388 29.28 1.17 34.88
N LYS A 389 29.48 1.84 33.73
CA LYS A 389 30.50 2.87 33.54
C LYS A 389 29.92 4.08 32.83
N LEU A 390 30.07 5.26 33.43
CA LEU A 390 29.56 6.54 32.91
C LEU A 390 30.71 7.55 32.77
N GLU A 391 30.89 8.10 31.57
CA GLU A 391 31.87 9.15 31.25
C GLU A 391 31.17 10.31 30.52
N ILE A 392 31.23 11.52 31.09
CA ILE A 392 30.68 12.75 30.49
C ILE A 392 31.83 13.74 30.29
N LEU A 393 32.09 14.14 29.04
CA LEU A 393 33.30 14.89 28.65
C LEU A 393 33.17 16.40 28.85
N GLU A 394 31.97 16.96 28.65
CA GLU A 394 31.66 18.37 28.84
C GLU A 394 30.47 18.48 29.81
N LYS A 395 30.68 19.19 30.93
CA LYS A 395 29.63 19.47 31.92
C LYS A 395 28.99 20.81 31.66
#